data_AF-A0A839JHY5-F1
#
_entry.id   AF-A0A839JHY5-F1
#
_cell.length_a   1.000
_cell.length_b   1.000
_cell.length_c   1.000
_cell.angle_alpha   90.00
_cell.angle_beta   90.00
_cell.angle_gamma   90.00
#
_symmetry.space_group_name_H-M   'P 1'
#
loop_
_entity.id
_entity.type
_entity.pdbx_description
1 polymer ?
#
loop_
_entity_poly.entity_id
_entity_poly.type
_entity_poly.pdbx_seq_one_letter_code
_entity_poly.pdbx_strand_id
1 'polypeptide(L)'
;MLNLGIKNTGAFRLGNKIRVGQRLKNGTRISDFLLLGPIGLIIYLLFFSFNFLFDFSMRNSHAAPLVGASILSMSVSTPSVDLDFTPTGSAAQFIESGANLTIQTDNRTGVTTYVASIDENTDLKHTDATIAQKLSSISSTAAATAFSDNNWGYRVTTPAPPGSDFLPIPKASAPDTIFSTPNATGSPYVVGISFGAKVAANLISGTYKKDIVFTAVTNFVPKTATFLPGPNFNFLVKKINPAYNTENFKRASSQPANLSSVKVVSTADSDYPIYVWYESADKTVYWWSEADIAYANEDAHEMFSNLSDGHGHFNSVDVSGIDMSKTKNASYMFHSGNYLYKNIILGDFNSENVEDMSYMFASNSSSGSPTSEIDFSKFKTSKVRFMRHMFEGNFSQVLNLASFDTSSVEDMSEMFAKTKNLTTVNLSSFNTSNVKDMKNMFRYAS
;
A
#
# COMPACT_ATOMS: atom_id res chain seq x y z
N MET A 1 -10.44 17.75 54.21
CA MET A 1 -11.88 17.78 53.87
C MET A 1 -11.94 17.86 52.35
N LEU A 2 -12.45 16.91 51.58
CA LEU A 2 -13.50 15.92 51.78
C LEU A 2 -12.98 14.52 51.39
N ASN A 3 -13.30 13.53 52.22
CA ASN A 3 -12.90 12.14 52.14
C ASN A 3 -14.14 11.37 51.66
N LEU A 4 -14.03 10.50 50.66
CA LEU A 4 -15.14 9.63 50.22
C LEU A 4 -14.66 8.18 50.12
N GLY A 5 -14.97 7.42 51.18
CA GLY A 5 -14.92 5.96 51.17
C GLY A 5 -16.34 5.39 51.11
N ILE A 6 -16.51 4.25 50.44
CA ILE A 6 -17.66 3.34 50.56
C ILE A 6 -17.09 1.92 50.42
N LYS A 7 -16.89 1.20 51.53
CA LYS A 7 -17.80 0.25 52.20
C LYS A 7 -18.08 -1.02 51.39
N ASN A 8 -17.44 -2.08 51.86
CA ASN A 8 -17.65 -3.48 51.52
C ASN A 8 -18.81 -4.02 52.37
N THR A 9 -19.82 -4.65 51.75
CA THR A 9 -20.86 -5.42 52.46
C THR A 9 -21.38 -6.54 51.56
N GLY A 10 -21.43 -7.76 52.11
CA GLY A 10 -22.47 -8.73 51.76
C GLY A 10 -21.99 -10.07 51.21
N ALA A 11 -21.56 -10.96 52.09
CA ALA A 11 -21.52 -12.39 51.81
C ALA A 11 -22.97 -12.94 51.73
N PHE A 12 -23.28 -13.70 50.67
CA PHE A 12 -24.47 -14.56 50.62
C PHE A 12 -24.05 -16.00 50.34
N ARG A 13 -24.36 -16.88 51.29
CA ARG A 13 -24.32 -18.35 51.15
C ARG A 13 -25.66 -18.84 50.60
N LEU A 14 -25.65 -19.53 49.46
CA LEU A 14 -26.58 -20.61 49.11
C LEU A 14 -25.65 -21.76 48.63
N GLY A 15 -25.68 -22.98 49.16
CA GLY A 15 -26.84 -23.83 49.41
C GLY A 15 -26.78 -24.98 48.40
N ASN A 16 -26.24 -26.14 48.83
CA ASN A 16 -25.92 -27.31 48.01
C ASN A 16 -27.10 -27.88 47.18
N LYS A 17 -26.81 -28.25 45.91
CA LYS A 17 -26.99 -29.57 45.26
C LYS A 17 -27.30 -29.44 43.77
N ILE A 18 -26.34 -29.74 42.89
CA ILE A 18 -26.62 -30.12 41.50
C ILE A 18 -26.41 -31.63 41.38
N ARG A 19 -27.46 -32.38 41.06
CA ARG A 19 -27.35 -33.75 40.53
C ARG A 19 -26.89 -33.65 39.07
N VAL A 20 -25.65 -34.03 38.78
CA VAL A 20 -25.18 -34.16 37.39
C VAL A 20 -25.25 -35.63 37.00
N GLY A 21 -26.24 -35.96 36.17
CA GLY A 21 -26.35 -37.23 35.49
C GLY A 21 -26.16 -37.04 33.99
N GLN A 22 -24.92 -36.78 33.54
CA GLN A 22 -24.55 -36.93 32.13
C GLN A 22 -23.12 -37.48 32.03
N ARG A 23 -22.95 -38.55 31.24
CA ARG A 23 -21.67 -39.21 30.93
C ARG A 23 -21.07 -38.61 29.66
N LEU A 24 -19.76 -38.35 29.65
CA LEU A 24 -19.01 -38.10 28.42
C LEU A 24 -18.74 -39.43 27.67
N LYS A 25 -18.65 -39.36 26.34
CA LYS A 25 -18.62 -40.51 25.40
C LYS A 25 -17.47 -41.53 25.58
N ASN A 26 -16.52 -41.30 26.48
CA ASN A 26 -15.38 -42.19 26.74
C ASN A 26 -15.41 -42.88 28.12
N GLY A 27 -16.55 -42.89 28.83
CA GLY A 27 -16.73 -43.73 30.01
C GLY A 27 -16.08 -43.25 31.32
N THR A 28 -15.39 -42.12 31.33
CA THR A 28 -14.77 -41.53 32.53
C THR A 28 -15.82 -40.84 33.43
N ARG A 29 -15.76 -41.07 34.75
CA ARG A 29 -16.68 -40.44 35.72
C ARG A 29 -16.10 -39.10 36.20
N ILE A 30 -16.96 -38.08 36.31
CA ILE A 30 -16.59 -36.73 36.82
C ILE A 30 -16.09 -36.77 38.28
N SER A 31 -16.44 -37.82 39.03
CA SER A 31 -15.98 -38.04 40.41
C SER A 31 -14.47 -38.22 40.54
N ASP A 32 -13.78 -38.59 39.46
CA ASP A 32 -12.36 -38.96 39.51
C ASP A 32 -11.43 -37.72 39.48
N PHE A 33 -11.99 -36.52 39.27
CA PHE A 33 -11.24 -35.24 39.26
C PHE A 33 -11.19 -34.53 40.61
N LEU A 34 -11.83 -35.05 41.67
CA LEU A 34 -11.92 -34.38 42.98
C LEU A 34 -10.88 -34.84 44.02
N LEU A 35 -9.81 -35.53 43.60
CA LEU A 35 -8.80 -36.10 44.51
C LEU A 35 -7.48 -35.32 44.61
N LEU A 36 -7.44 -34.07 44.16
CA LEU A 36 -6.30 -33.18 44.41
C LEU A 36 -6.74 -32.07 45.36
N GLY A 37 -6.22 -32.11 46.58
CA GLY A 37 -6.44 -31.12 47.63
C GLY A 37 -6.03 -29.68 47.23
N PRO A 38 -6.02 -28.72 48.17
CA PRO A 38 -6.10 -27.28 47.90
C PRO A 38 -5.00 -26.68 46.98
N ILE A 39 -3.94 -27.43 46.70
CA ILE A 39 -2.88 -27.06 45.74
C ILE A 39 -3.30 -27.33 44.28
N GLY A 40 -4.13 -28.34 44.01
CA GLY A 40 -4.64 -28.66 42.67
C GLY A 40 -5.65 -27.64 42.15
N LEU A 41 -6.45 -27.05 43.04
CA LEU A 41 -7.40 -25.99 42.68
C LEU A 41 -6.70 -24.68 42.30
N ILE A 42 -5.54 -24.39 42.90
CA ILE A 42 -4.71 -23.21 42.59
C ILE A 42 -4.01 -23.37 41.24
N ILE A 43 -3.52 -24.57 40.91
CA ILE A 43 -2.95 -24.85 39.58
C ILE A 43 -4.04 -24.87 38.51
N TYR A 44 -5.25 -25.39 38.80
CA TYR A 44 -6.37 -25.34 37.86
C TYR A 44 -6.89 -23.91 37.67
N LEU A 45 -6.96 -23.08 38.73
CA LEU A 45 -7.30 -21.66 38.60
C LEU A 45 -6.21 -20.85 37.91
N LEU A 46 -4.92 -21.18 38.07
CA LEU A 46 -3.82 -20.55 37.31
C LEU A 46 -3.79 -21.00 35.83
N PHE A 47 -4.16 -22.25 35.51
CA PHE A 47 -4.24 -22.73 34.12
C PHE A 47 -5.53 -22.31 33.40
N PHE A 48 -6.65 -22.13 34.11
CA PHE A 48 -7.91 -21.62 33.53
C PHE A 48 -8.06 -20.10 33.56
N SER A 49 -7.34 -19.37 34.42
CA SER A 49 -7.26 -17.90 34.34
C SER A 49 -6.33 -17.40 33.23
N PHE A 50 -5.52 -18.28 32.63
CA PHE A 50 -4.69 -17.93 31.47
C PHE A 50 -5.37 -18.13 30.10
N ASN A 51 -6.62 -18.59 30.04
CA ASN A 51 -7.29 -18.87 28.75
C ASN A 51 -8.66 -18.23 28.54
N PHE A 52 -9.17 -17.40 29.44
CA PHE A 52 -10.42 -16.67 29.19
C PHE A 52 -10.42 -15.32 29.90
N LEU A 53 -9.58 -14.41 29.40
CA LEU A 53 -9.72 -12.95 29.56
C LEU A 53 -9.01 -12.26 28.38
N PHE A 54 -9.32 -12.68 27.15
CA PHE A 54 -9.36 -11.71 26.05
C PHE A 54 -10.68 -10.97 26.18
N ASP A 55 -10.72 -10.03 27.11
CA ASP A 55 -11.64 -8.92 27.02
C ASP A 55 -11.20 -8.12 25.78
N PHE A 56 -11.75 -8.45 24.61
CA PHE A 56 -11.76 -7.54 23.47
C PHE A 56 -12.71 -6.37 23.78
N SER A 57 -12.46 -5.69 24.89
CA SER A 57 -12.73 -4.26 24.96
C SER A 57 -11.67 -3.61 24.08
N MET A 58 -11.90 -3.63 22.76
CA MET A 58 -11.34 -2.61 21.90
C MET A 58 -11.93 -1.29 22.39
N ARG A 59 -11.34 -0.72 23.45
CA ARG A 59 -11.33 0.72 23.57
C ARG A 59 -10.65 1.17 22.29
N ASN A 60 -11.42 1.84 21.44
CA ASN A 60 -10.89 2.65 20.36
C ASN A 60 -10.03 3.75 21.00
N SER A 61 -8.84 3.40 21.45
CA SER A 61 -7.79 4.36 21.69
C SER A 61 -7.33 4.76 20.31
N HIS A 62 -7.89 5.88 19.83
CA HIS A 62 -7.31 6.68 18.77
C HIS A 62 -5.91 7.11 19.20
N ALA A 63 -4.95 6.20 19.07
CA ALA A 63 -3.56 6.55 18.92
C ALA A 63 -3.30 6.43 17.42
N ALA A 64 -3.65 7.47 16.67
CA ALA A 64 -2.88 7.77 15.48
C ALA A 64 -1.41 7.75 15.92
N PRO A 65 -0.48 7.15 15.16
CA PRO A 65 0.93 7.38 15.43
C PRO A 65 1.09 8.89 15.53
N LEU A 66 1.71 9.37 16.60
CA LEU A 66 2.28 10.71 16.61
C LEU A 66 3.32 10.72 15.50
N VAL A 67 2.88 10.96 14.26
CA VAL A 67 3.76 11.29 13.15
C VAL A 67 4.34 12.62 13.57
N GLY A 68 5.52 12.58 14.18
CA GLY A 68 6.33 13.77 14.37
C GLY A 68 6.39 14.50 13.03
N ALA A 69 6.22 15.82 13.04
CA ALA A 69 6.19 16.60 11.81
C ALA A 69 7.37 16.19 10.92
N SER A 70 7.10 15.78 9.68
CA SER A 70 8.13 15.38 8.73
C SER A 70 9.20 16.47 8.65
N ILE A 71 10.46 16.08 8.74
CA ILE A 71 11.57 16.99 8.56
C ILE A 71 11.58 17.40 7.09
N LEU A 72 11.55 18.70 6.85
CA LEU A 72 11.93 19.31 5.59
C LEU A 72 12.80 20.52 5.93
N SER A 73 14.07 20.48 5.53
CA SER A 73 14.96 21.62 5.63
C SER A 73 15.66 21.87 4.30
N MET A 74 15.89 23.15 4.02
CA MET A 74 16.67 23.59 2.88
C MET A 74 17.57 24.73 3.34
N SER A 75 18.84 24.68 2.94
CA SER A 75 19.78 25.78 3.09
C SER A 75 20.49 26.04 1.77
N VAL A 76 21.00 27.25 1.61
CA VAL A 76 21.84 27.63 0.48
C VAL A 76 23.24 27.94 1.01
N SER A 77 24.29 27.47 0.31
CA SER A 77 25.68 27.68 0.72
C SER A 77 26.04 29.16 0.88
N THR A 78 25.45 30.00 0.03
CA THR A 78 25.60 31.46 0.08
C THR A 78 24.25 32.12 -0.21
N PRO A 79 23.82 33.13 0.58
CA PRO A 79 22.54 33.81 0.36
C PRO A 79 22.56 34.74 -0.87
N SER A 80 23.75 34.99 -1.43
CA SER A 80 23.95 35.76 -2.66
C SER A 80 24.96 35.02 -3.54
N VAL A 81 24.76 35.15 -4.84
CA VAL A 81 25.67 34.68 -5.89
C VAL A 81 26.13 35.93 -6.62
N ASP A 82 27.43 36.20 -6.57
CA ASP A 82 28.02 37.35 -7.25
C ASP A 82 28.55 36.92 -8.62
N LEU A 83 28.11 37.61 -9.67
CA LEU A 83 28.61 37.41 -11.02
C LEU A 83 29.86 38.28 -11.29
N ASP A 84 30.26 39.15 -10.36
CA ASP A 84 31.49 39.95 -10.33
C ASP A 84 31.90 40.47 -11.72
N PHE A 85 31.20 41.50 -12.21
CA PHE A 85 31.57 42.19 -13.43
C PHE A 85 31.78 43.68 -13.23
N THR A 86 33.00 44.12 -13.51
CA THR A 86 33.37 45.53 -13.60
C THR A 86 33.62 45.84 -15.07
N PRO A 87 32.82 46.71 -15.73
CA PRO A 87 33.00 47.04 -17.14
C PRO A 87 34.35 47.76 -17.33
N THR A 88 35.38 46.98 -17.63
CA THR A 88 36.72 47.46 -18.00
C THR A 88 36.93 46.97 -19.43
N GLY A 89 36.94 47.89 -20.41
CA GLY A 89 36.88 47.58 -21.86
C GLY A 89 37.81 46.45 -22.30
N SER A 90 37.49 45.61 -23.30
CA SER A 90 36.99 45.96 -24.64
C SER A 90 36.26 44.78 -25.34
N ALA A 91 35.61 43.87 -24.61
CA ALA A 91 34.81 42.80 -25.23
C ALA A 91 33.72 42.31 -24.27
N ALA A 92 32.63 41.75 -24.82
CA ALA A 92 31.62 41.10 -24.01
C ALA A 92 32.22 39.89 -23.28
N GLN A 93 31.94 39.74 -21.99
CA GLN A 93 32.49 38.67 -21.15
C GLN A 93 31.37 37.76 -20.65
N PHE A 94 31.63 36.45 -20.65
CA PHE A 94 30.77 35.47 -19.99
C PHE A 94 31.28 35.22 -18.58
N ILE A 95 30.39 35.35 -17.60
CA ILE A 95 30.65 35.18 -16.18
C ILE A 95 29.65 34.15 -15.64
N GLU A 96 30.11 33.31 -14.71
CA GLU A 96 29.28 32.29 -14.08
C GLU A 96 29.65 32.20 -12.61
N SER A 97 28.61 32.09 -11.78
CA SER A 97 28.76 31.91 -10.34
C SER A 97 27.62 31.04 -9.84
N GLY A 98 27.86 30.28 -8.77
CA GLY A 98 26.90 29.27 -8.33
C GLY A 98 26.82 29.14 -6.82
N ALA A 99 25.79 28.44 -6.39
CA ALA A 99 25.53 28.07 -5.01
C ALA A 99 25.06 26.62 -4.93
N ASN A 100 25.18 26.04 -3.75
CA ASN A 100 24.68 24.71 -3.46
C ASN A 100 23.46 24.82 -2.54
N LEU A 101 22.36 24.19 -2.96
CA LEU A 101 21.20 23.96 -2.10
C LEU A 101 21.40 22.63 -1.38
N THR A 102 21.38 22.66 -0.05
CA THR A 102 21.36 21.45 0.77
C THR A 102 19.92 21.19 1.20
N ILE A 103 19.35 20.06 0.81
CA ILE A 103 17.95 19.70 1.08
C ILE A 103 17.93 18.40 1.90
N GLN A 104 17.18 18.38 3.00
CA GLN A 104 17.01 17.18 3.81
C GLN A 104 15.52 16.94 4.08
N THR A 105 15.08 15.71 3.87
CA THR A 105 13.73 15.28 4.24
C THR A 105 13.67 13.83 4.70
N ASP A 106 12.77 13.55 5.63
CA ASP A 106 12.39 12.18 6.03
C ASP A 106 11.12 11.68 5.31
N ASN A 107 10.54 12.48 4.42
CA ASN A 107 9.33 12.09 3.69
C ASN A 107 9.63 10.88 2.79
N ARG A 108 8.92 9.77 3.02
CA ARG A 108 9.13 8.49 2.32
C ARG A 108 8.98 8.57 0.80
N THR A 109 8.21 9.52 0.30
CA THR A 109 8.04 9.78 -1.15
C THR A 109 8.97 10.87 -1.69
N GLY A 110 9.85 11.40 -0.84
CA GLY A 110 10.87 12.39 -1.17
C GLY A 110 10.38 13.82 -1.22
N VAL A 111 11.04 14.63 -2.05
CA VAL A 111 10.87 16.09 -2.15
C VAL A 111 11.04 16.53 -3.59
N THR A 112 10.32 17.58 -3.97
CA THR A 112 10.51 18.30 -5.23
C THR A 112 10.90 19.74 -4.94
N THR A 113 11.96 20.20 -5.58
CA THR A 113 12.52 21.54 -5.42
C THR A 113 12.38 22.33 -6.70
N TYR A 114 11.93 23.57 -6.55
CA TYR A 114 11.65 24.51 -7.61
C TYR A 114 12.53 25.75 -7.51
N VAL A 115 12.74 26.40 -8.64
CA VAL A 115 13.35 27.74 -8.74
C VAL A 115 12.42 28.69 -9.47
N ALA A 116 12.36 29.93 -9.03
CA ALA A 116 11.64 31.02 -9.69
C ALA A 116 12.27 32.37 -9.38
N SER A 117 12.09 33.33 -10.27
CA SER A 117 12.12 34.74 -9.92
C SER A 117 11.06 35.04 -8.83
N ILE A 118 11.34 35.98 -7.93
CA ILE A 118 10.36 36.43 -6.92
C ILE A 118 9.09 37.06 -7.52
N ASP A 119 9.14 37.49 -8.78
CA ASP A 119 8.05 38.13 -9.51
C ASP A 119 8.05 37.72 -11.00
N GLU A 120 7.13 38.28 -11.80
CA GLU A 120 7.01 37.97 -13.24
C GLU A 120 8.14 38.54 -14.11
N ASN A 121 8.92 39.50 -13.59
CA ASN A 121 10.02 40.13 -14.30
C ASN A 121 11.32 39.37 -14.02
N THR A 122 11.87 38.73 -15.04
CA THR A 122 13.05 37.87 -14.91
C THR A 122 14.36 38.60 -15.20
N ASP A 123 14.37 39.93 -15.24
CA ASP A 123 15.54 40.72 -15.60
C ASP A 123 16.43 40.99 -14.38
N LEU A 124 17.75 40.96 -14.58
CA LEU A 124 18.69 41.58 -13.65
C LEU A 124 18.64 43.09 -13.88
N LYS A 125 18.23 43.85 -12.87
CA LYS A 125 18.09 45.31 -12.94
C LYS A 125 19.18 46.01 -12.17
N HIS A 126 19.61 47.16 -12.68
CA HIS A 126 20.51 48.03 -11.93
C HIS A 126 19.88 48.44 -10.59
N THR A 127 20.66 48.47 -9.50
CA THR A 127 20.16 48.80 -8.15
C THR A 127 19.77 50.26 -8.00
N ASP A 128 20.40 51.16 -8.77
CA ASP A 128 19.89 52.53 -9.00
C ASP A 128 18.72 52.49 -9.98
N ALA A 129 17.53 52.80 -9.48
CA ALA A 129 16.28 52.78 -10.24
C ALA A 129 16.20 53.81 -11.38
N THR A 130 17.10 54.81 -11.42
CA THR A 130 17.17 55.78 -12.52
C THR A 130 17.84 55.21 -13.78
N ILE A 131 18.58 54.11 -13.64
CA ILE A 131 19.26 53.43 -14.73
C ILE A 131 18.35 52.33 -15.31
N ALA A 132 17.90 52.53 -16.55
CA ALA A 132 16.98 51.60 -17.23
C ALA A 132 17.68 50.36 -17.84
N GLN A 133 19.02 50.29 -17.80
CA GLN A 133 19.77 49.15 -18.33
C GLN A 133 19.53 47.90 -17.48
N LYS A 134 19.61 46.75 -18.13
CA LYS A 134 19.29 45.45 -17.54
C LYS A 134 19.96 44.32 -18.30
N LEU A 135 20.03 43.15 -17.68
CA LEU A 135 20.26 41.90 -18.40
C LEU A 135 18.96 41.12 -18.47
N SER A 136 18.55 40.79 -19.69
CA SER A 136 17.30 40.06 -19.91
C SER A 136 17.52 38.56 -19.77
N SER A 137 16.55 37.84 -19.24
CA SER A 137 16.67 36.38 -19.25
C SER A 137 16.73 35.85 -20.69
N ILE A 138 17.51 34.79 -20.93
CA ILE A 138 17.48 34.08 -22.23
C ILE A 138 16.08 33.56 -22.54
N SER A 139 15.70 33.49 -23.81
CA SER A 139 14.35 33.07 -24.22
C SER A 139 14.19 31.57 -24.46
N SER A 140 15.30 30.83 -24.53
CA SER A 140 15.34 29.39 -24.75
C SER A 140 16.64 28.82 -24.20
N THR A 141 16.71 27.49 -24.06
CA THR A 141 17.92 26.78 -23.66
C THR A 141 19.11 27.14 -24.56
N ALA A 142 20.27 27.44 -23.97
CA ALA A 142 21.45 27.85 -24.72
C ALA A 142 22.76 27.50 -23.99
N ALA A 143 23.78 27.09 -24.74
CA ALA A 143 25.14 27.00 -24.23
C ALA A 143 25.73 28.40 -23.95
N ALA A 144 26.71 28.51 -23.06
CA ALA A 144 27.35 29.78 -22.69
C ALA A 144 27.86 30.58 -23.90
N THR A 145 28.39 29.91 -24.92
CA THR A 145 28.91 30.53 -26.15
C THR A 145 27.81 31.15 -27.04
N ALA A 146 26.57 30.70 -26.89
CA ALA A 146 25.42 31.14 -27.68
C ALA A 146 24.64 32.30 -27.02
N PHE A 147 25.07 32.79 -25.85
CA PHE A 147 24.40 33.91 -25.20
C PHE A 147 24.49 35.17 -26.05
N SER A 148 23.36 35.87 -26.15
CA SER A 148 23.35 37.25 -26.64
C SER A 148 23.88 38.19 -25.57
N ASP A 149 24.38 39.34 -26.01
CA ASP A 149 24.90 40.37 -25.13
C ASP A 149 23.79 40.89 -24.19
N ASN A 150 24.14 41.07 -22.91
CA ASN A 150 23.24 41.46 -21.83
C ASN A 150 22.12 40.46 -21.58
N ASN A 151 22.42 39.16 -21.72
CA ASN A 151 21.53 38.09 -21.31
C ASN A 151 22.10 37.28 -20.16
N TRP A 152 21.18 36.66 -19.40
CA TRP A 152 21.53 35.76 -18.32
C TRP A 152 20.56 34.57 -18.23
N GLY A 153 21.00 33.52 -17.56
CA GLY A 153 20.23 32.29 -17.34
C GLY A 153 20.80 31.51 -16.17
N TYR A 154 20.20 30.35 -15.89
CA TYR A 154 20.69 29.44 -14.84
C TYR A 154 20.80 28.02 -15.37
N ARG A 155 21.53 27.17 -14.66
CA ARG A 155 21.58 25.73 -14.91
C ARG A 155 21.72 24.96 -13.61
N VAL A 156 21.27 23.72 -13.63
CA VAL A 156 21.48 22.77 -12.54
C VAL A 156 22.78 22.01 -12.81
N THR A 157 23.71 22.05 -11.86
CA THR A 157 25.06 21.46 -12.00
C THR A 157 25.22 20.17 -11.21
N THR A 158 24.35 19.89 -10.22
CA THR A 158 24.26 18.57 -9.56
C THR A 158 22.80 18.27 -9.19
N PRO A 159 22.38 16.98 -9.12
CA PRO A 159 23.14 15.75 -9.33
C PRO A 159 23.50 15.50 -10.80
N ALA A 160 24.47 14.61 -11.05
CA ALA A 160 24.97 14.31 -12.40
C ALA A 160 23.92 13.56 -13.27
N PRO A 161 23.93 13.75 -14.59
CA PRO A 161 24.86 14.60 -15.35
C PRO A 161 24.53 16.10 -15.18
N PRO A 162 25.54 16.98 -15.02
CA PRO A 162 25.31 18.42 -14.99
C PRO A 162 24.64 18.87 -16.29
N GLY A 163 23.66 19.77 -16.20
CA GLY A 163 23.17 20.47 -17.38
C GLY A 163 24.33 21.25 -18.02
N SER A 164 24.63 20.97 -19.29
CA SER A 164 25.64 21.74 -20.03
C SER A 164 25.14 23.14 -20.35
N ASP A 165 23.84 23.23 -20.63
CA ASP A 165 23.19 24.42 -21.17
C ASP A 165 22.42 25.17 -20.09
N PHE A 166 22.30 26.48 -20.28
CA PHE A 166 21.52 27.35 -19.42
C PHE A 166 20.07 27.44 -19.88
N LEU A 167 19.17 27.59 -18.93
CA LEU A 167 17.74 27.75 -19.08
C LEU A 167 17.30 29.20 -18.83
N PRO A 168 16.19 29.65 -19.45
CA PRO A 168 15.49 30.88 -19.10
C PRO A 168 15.13 30.92 -17.63
N ILE A 169 15.39 32.03 -16.95
CA ILE A 169 14.99 32.26 -15.55
C ILE A 169 13.46 32.16 -15.47
N PRO A 170 12.90 31.22 -14.69
CA PRO A 170 11.47 31.04 -14.58
C PRO A 170 10.77 32.20 -13.88
N LYS A 171 9.54 32.47 -14.28
CA LYS A 171 8.67 33.49 -13.66
C LYS A 171 8.06 32.95 -12.37
N ALA A 172 7.60 33.84 -11.50
CA ALA A 172 6.86 33.44 -10.29
C ALA A 172 5.61 32.58 -10.60
N SER A 173 4.88 32.90 -11.67
CA SER A 173 3.70 32.14 -12.13
C SER A 173 4.00 30.78 -12.76
N ALA A 174 5.27 30.51 -13.12
CA ALA A 174 5.69 29.29 -13.80
C ALA A 174 7.09 28.87 -13.30
N PRO A 175 7.19 28.43 -12.03
CA PRO A 175 8.45 27.93 -11.47
C PRO A 175 8.95 26.70 -12.23
N ASP A 176 10.27 26.55 -12.35
CA ASP A 176 10.87 25.35 -12.95
C ASP A 176 11.29 24.34 -11.88
N THR A 177 11.21 23.05 -12.21
CA THR A 177 11.64 21.96 -11.33
C THR A 177 13.13 21.72 -11.49
N ILE A 178 13.91 21.93 -10.43
CA ILE A 178 15.38 21.74 -10.47
C ILE A 178 15.84 20.44 -9.84
N PHE A 179 15.00 19.80 -9.01
CA PHE A 179 15.32 18.53 -8.38
C PHE A 179 14.05 17.82 -7.93
N SER A 180 14.00 16.50 -8.09
CA SER A 180 12.95 15.66 -7.50
C SER A 180 13.53 14.29 -7.17
N THR A 181 13.14 13.74 -6.02
CA THR A 181 13.50 12.38 -5.59
C THR A 181 12.24 11.65 -5.13
N PRO A 182 12.06 10.35 -5.47
CA PRO A 182 10.87 9.59 -5.08
C PRO A 182 10.99 8.94 -3.69
N ASN A 183 12.10 9.12 -2.98
CA ASN A 183 12.36 8.43 -1.71
C ASN A 183 12.85 9.40 -0.63
N ALA A 184 12.57 9.05 0.64
CA ALA A 184 13.26 9.66 1.78
C ALA A 184 14.76 9.42 1.69
N THR A 185 15.54 10.35 2.22
CA THR A 185 16.97 10.10 2.42
C THR A 185 17.40 10.23 3.85
N GLY A 186 18.17 9.23 4.29
CA GLY A 186 18.93 9.31 5.54
C GLY A 186 20.11 10.30 5.48
N SER A 187 20.32 11.01 4.37
CA SER A 187 21.39 11.99 4.18
C SER A 187 20.92 13.18 3.34
N PRO A 188 21.44 14.41 3.57
CA PRO A 188 21.09 15.58 2.78
C PRO A 188 21.51 15.45 1.31
N TYR A 189 20.67 15.95 0.41
CA TYR A 189 20.98 16.12 -1.01
C TYR A 189 21.61 17.49 -1.26
N VAL A 190 22.54 17.52 -2.23
CA VAL A 190 23.15 18.77 -2.70
C VAL A 190 22.77 19.00 -4.16
N VAL A 191 22.02 20.08 -4.40
CA VAL A 191 21.64 20.56 -5.73
C VAL A 191 22.44 21.81 -6.03
N GLY A 192 23.42 21.67 -6.92
CA GLY A 192 24.23 22.76 -7.41
C GLY A 192 23.44 23.54 -8.44
N ILE A 193 23.43 24.86 -8.30
CA ILE A 193 22.85 25.78 -9.26
C ILE A 193 23.88 26.83 -9.63
N SER A 194 23.97 27.16 -10.91
CA SER A 194 24.86 28.20 -11.42
C SER A 194 24.08 29.17 -12.28
N PHE A 195 24.38 30.45 -12.13
CA PHE A 195 23.85 31.53 -12.94
C PHE A 195 24.96 32.02 -13.86
N GLY A 196 24.64 32.15 -15.14
CA GLY A 196 25.57 32.61 -16.17
C GLY A 196 25.03 33.87 -16.82
N ALA A 197 25.91 34.82 -17.10
CA ALA A 197 25.56 36.05 -17.80
C ALA A 197 26.60 36.39 -18.86
N LYS A 198 26.15 36.94 -19.98
CA LYS A 198 27.03 37.57 -20.97
C LYS A 198 26.82 39.07 -20.92
N VAL A 199 27.85 39.79 -20.52
CA VAL A 199 27.81 41.23 -20.22
C VAL A 199 28.49 41.98 -21.34
N ALA A 200 27.79 42.92 -21.99
CA ALA A 200 28.39 43.78 -22.99
C ALA A 200 29.13 44.97 -22.36
N ALA A 201 30.13 45.48 -23.08
CA ALA A 201 30.95 46.60 -22.64
C ALA A 201 30.19 47.94 -22.49
N ASN A 202 28.93 48.02 -22.93
CA ASN A 202 28.09 49.23 -22.89
C ASN A 202 27.19 49.34 -21.64
N LEU A 203 27.25 48.36 -20.73
CA LEU A 203 26.55 48.45 -19.45
C LEU A 203 27.24 49.47 -18.54
N ILE A 204 26.44 50.34 -17.93
CA ILE A 204 26.86 51.27 -16.89
C ILE A 204 27.33 50.45 -15.70
N SER A 205 28.49 50.82 -15.15
CA SER A 205 29.06 50.20 -13.97
C SER A 205 28.14 50.32 -12.77
N GLY A 206 27.92 49.21 -12.06
CA GLY A 206 27.16 49.17 -10.83
C GLY A 206 26.58 47.78 -10.59
N THR A 207 25.81 47.64 -9.54
CA THR A 207 25.24 46.35 -9.16
C THR A 207 23.95 46.10 -9.92
N TYR A 208 23.84 44.95 -10.57
CA TYR A 208 22.59 44.45 -11.13
C TYR A 208 22.10 43.30 -10.27
N LYS A 209 20.85 43.37 -9.79
CA LYS A 209 20.30 42.44 -8.82
C LYS A 209 18.99 41.83 -9.32
N LYS A 210 18.79 40.56 -8.99
CA LYS A 210 17.50 39.88 -9.03
C LYS A 210 17.40 38.91 -7.85
N ASP A 211 16.26 38.94 -7.18
CA ASP A 211 15.94 37.96 -6.13
C ASP A 211 15.33 36.71 -6.75
N ILE A 212 15.90 35.55 -6.38
CA ILE A 212 15.47 34.21 -6.80
C ILE A 212 14.97 33.47 -5.57
N VAL A 213 13.84 32.79 -5.74
CA VAL A 213 13.20 31.96 -4.72
C VAL A 213 13.43 30.49 -5.06
N PHE A 214 13.94 29.75 -4.08
CA PHE A 214 13.94 28.30 -4.09
C PHE A 214 12.82 27.82 -3.20
N THR A 215 12.05 26.84 -3.65
CA THR A 215 10.96 26.23 -2.87
C THR A 215 11.11 24.73 -2.88
N ALA A 216 11.25 24.12 -1.71
CA ALA A 216 11.19 22.67 -1.56
C ALA A 216 9.80 22.29 -1.01
N VAL A 217 9.16 21.31 -1.63
CA VAL A 217 7.86 20.77 -1.22
C VAL A 217 8.00 19.26 -1.09
N THR A 218 7.62 18.72 0.07
CA THR A 218 7.57 17.28 0.25
C THR A 218 6.57 16.65 -0.70
N ASN A 219 6.93 15.51 -1.28
CA ASN A 219 6.03 14.79 -2.18
C ASN A 219 4.82 14.24 -1.41
N PHE A 220 3.72 14.05 -2.14
CA PHE A 220 2.51 13.46 -1.58
C PHE A 220 2.79 12.02 -1.15
N VAL A 221 2.50 11.72 0.10
CA VAL A 221 2.59 10.37 0.66
C VAL A 221 1.21 9.74 0.60
N PRO A 222 0.96 8.73 -0.27
CA PRO A 222 -0.30 8.00 -0.24
C PRO A 222 -0.52 7.40 1.14
N LYS A 223 -1.72 7.61 1.67
CA LYS A 223 -2.15 7.01 2.93
C LYS A 223 -2.64 5.61 2.63
N THR A 224 -2.23 4.69 3.49
CA THR A 224 -2.37 3.26 3.22
C THR A 224 -3.16 2.59 4.32
N ALA A 225 -3.91 1.56 3.96
CA ALA A 225 -4.48 0.62 4.92
C ALA A 225 -4.17 -0.80 4.46
N THR A 226 -3.93 -1.71 5.39
CA THR A 226 -3.64 -3.11 5.08
C THR A 226 -4.68 -3.97 5.76
N PHE A 227 -5.33 -4.87 5.02
CA PHE A 227 -6.25 -5.84 5.59
C PHE A 227 -5.53 -6.75 6.61
N LEU A 228 -6.27 -7.25 7.58
CA LEU A 228 -5.78 -8.29 8.50
C LEU A 228 -5.28 -9.53 7.72
N PRO A 229 -4.37 -10.34 8.32
CA PRO A 229 -3.99 -11.63 7.77
C PRO A 229 -5.22 -12.47 7.42
N GLY A 230 -5.12 -13.21 6.31
CA GLY A 230 -6.26 -13.84 5.65
C GLY A 230 -7.18 -14.64 6.57
N PRO A 231 -6.68 -15.52 7.46
CA PRO A 231 -7.55 -16.28 8.37
C PRO A 231 -8.31 -15.40 9.37
N ASN A 232 -7.68 -14.33 9.87
CA ASN A 232 -8.31 -13.39 10.80
C ASN A 232 -9.38 -12.54 10.11
N PHE A 233 -9.08 -12.05 8.91
CA PHE A 233 -10.05 -11.34 8.07
C PHE A 233 -11.24 -12.24 7.75
N ASN A 234 -10.98 -13.45 7.26
CA ASN A 234 -12.00 -14.41 6.85
C ASN A 234 -12.95 -14.75 8.00
N PHE A 235 -12.41 -15.02 9.20
CA PHE A 235 -13.19 -15.29 10.40
C PHE A 235 -14.13 -14.13 10.75
N LEU A 236 -13.64 -12.89 10.71
CA LEU A 236 -14.45 -11.71 11.04
C LEU A 236 -15.54 -11.47 9.99
N VAL A 237 -15.22 -11.59 8.71
CA VAL A 237 -16.17 -11.40 7.61
C VAL A 237 -17.28 -12.45 7.64
N LYS A 238 -16.98 -13.71 7.94
CA LYS A 238 -18.03 -14.74 8.10
C LYS A 238 -18.96 -14.42 9.26
N LYS A 239 -18.40 -14.02 10.40
CA LYS A 239 -19.17 -13.75 11.63
C LYS A 239 -19.97 -12.45 11.61
N ILE A 240 -19.72 -11.56 10.66
CA ILE A 240 -20.45 -10.30 10.56
C ILE A 240 -21.93 -10.50 10.22
N ASN A 241 -22.24 -11.61 9.55
CA ASN A 241 -23.59 -12.11 9.35
C ASN A 241 -23.76 -13.43 10.13
N PRO A 242 -24.39 -13.42 11.31
CA PRO A 242 -24.58 -14.63 12.12
C PRO A 242 -25.41 -15.74 11.45
N ALA A 243 -26.14 -15.42 10.36
CA ALA A 243 -26.88 -16.40 9.57
C ALA A 243 -26.01 -17.10 8.51
N TYR A 244 -24.77 -16.66 8.32
CA TYR A 244 -23.77 -17.20 7.38
C TYR A 244 -24.24 -17.30 5.91
N ASN A 245 -25.35 -16.68 5.56
CA ASN A 245 -25.94 -16.72 4.23
C ASN A 245 -25.58 -15.50 3.36
N THR A 246 -24.38 -14.96 3.57
CA THR A 246 -23.84 -13.87 2.74
C THR A 246 -23.69 -14.36 1.30
N GLU A 247 -24.11 -13.54 0.34
CA GLU A 247 -24.08 -13.89 -1.08
C GLU A 247 -23.06 -13.05 -1.86
N ASN A 248 -22.70 -11.86 -1.38
CA ASN A 248 -21.82 -10.94 -2.10
C ASN A 248 -20.76 -10.32 -1.17
N PHE A 249 -19.61 -9.99 -1.74
CA PHE A 249 -18.58 -9.14 -1.12
C PHE A 249 -18.12 -8.08 -2.13
N LYS A 250 -18.13 -6.80 -1.78
CA LYS A 250 -17.64 -5.71 -2.65
C LYS A 250 -17.29 -4.44 -1.91
N ARG A 251 -16.56 -3.54 -2.58
CA ARG A 251 -16.27 -2.19 -2.07
C ARG A 251 -17.54 -1.32 -2.13
N ALA A 252 -17.77 -0.52 -1.10
CA ALA A 252 -18.80 0.52 -1.12
C ALA A 252 -18.30 1.79 -1.81
N SER A 253 -19.21 2.55 -2.43
CA SER A 253 -18.90 3.84 -3.06
C SER A 253 -18.74 5.00 -2.07
N SER A 254 -19.17 4.80 -0.82
CA SER A 254 -19.14 5.81 0.23
C SER A 254 -18.91 5.17 1.60
N GLN A 255 -18.51 5.99 2.56
CA GLN A 255 -18.39 5.60 3.96
C GLN A 255 -19.71 5.00 4.50
N PRO A 256 -19.66 4.00 5.39
CA PRO A 256 -20.83 3.49 6.08
C PRO A 256 -21.53 4.57 6.91
N ALA A 257 -22.86 4.62 6.83
CA ALA A 257 -23.68 5.64 7.49
C ALA A 257 -23.58 5.60 9.03
N ASN A 258 -23.28 4.44 9.61
CA ASN A 258 -23.13 4.25 11.06
C ASN A 258 -21.85 3.47 11.38
N LEU A 259 -20.82 4.19 11.82
CA LEU A 259 -19.52 3.60 12.21
C LEU A 259 -19.58 2.78 13.51
N SER A 260 -20.66 2.83 14.29
CA SER A 260 -20.75 2.03 15.53
C SER A 260 -21.09 0.56 15.28
N SER A 261 -21.67 0.23 14.13
CA SER A 261 -22.08 -1.14 13.77
C SER A 261 -21.10 -1.87 12.86
N VAL A 262 -20.07 -1.18 12.36
CA VAL A 262 -19.08 -1.78 11.45
C VAL A 262 -17.97 -2.49 12.23
N LYS A 263 -17.26 -3.40 11.58
CA LYS A 263 -16.03 -3.99 12.10
C LYS A 263 -14.82 -3.40 11.40
N VAL A 264 -13.76 -3.17 12.15
CA VAL A 264 -12.46 -2.79 11.59
C VAL A 264 -11.69 -4.06 11.26
N VAL A 265 -11.21 -4.17 10.02
CA VAL A 265 -10.45 -5.33 9.51
C VAL A 265 -9.12 -4.92 8.89
N SER A 266 -8.55 -3.82 9.35
CA SER A 266 -7.20 -3.39 9.03
C SER A 266 -6.21 -3.75 10.14
N THR A 267 -4.93 -3.85 9.79
CA THR A 267 -3.82 -3.97 10.75
C THR A 267 -3.60 -2.66 11.51
N ALA A 268 -2.92 -2.74 12.66
CA ALA A 268 -2.72 -1.59 13.55
C ALA A 268 -1.76 -0.51 12.99
N ASP A 269 -0.91 -0.87 12.04
CA ASP A 269 0.04 0.01 11.34
C ASP A 269 -0.58 0.75 10.14
N SER A 270 -1.87 0.55 9.88
CA SER A 270 -2.60 1.26 8.82
C SER A 270 -2.81 2.74 9.17
N ASP A 271 -2.61 3.62 8.18
CA ASP A 271 -2.87 5.07 8.31
C ASP A 271 -4.38 5.34 8.52
N TYR A 272 -5.23 4.53 7.88
CA TYR A 272 -6.68 4.54 8.06
C TYR A 272 -7.25 3.14 8.30
N PRO A 273 -8.37 3.05 9.02
CA PRO A 273 -9.07 1.78 9.18
C PRO A 273 -9.72 1.30 7.88
N ILE A 274 -9.84 -0.01 7.73
CA ILE A 274 -10.73 -0.64 6.75
C ILE A 274 -11.97 -1.10 7.50
N TYR A 275 -13.13 -0.57 7.12
CA TYR A 275 -14.41 -0.91 7.70
C TYR A 275 -15.10 -1.97 6.86
N VAL A 276 -15.75 -2.93 7.52
CA VAL A 276 -16.65 -3.89 6.90
C VAL A 276 -17.99 -3.93 7.64
N TRP A 277 -19.07 -4.14 6.89
CA TRP A 277 -20.42 -4.34 7.43
C TRP A 277 -21.25 -5.22 6.51
N TYR A 278 -22.30 -5.81 7.08
CA TYR A 278 -23.27 -6.60 6.33
C TYR A 278 -24.53 -5.78 6.07
N GLU A 279 -25.02 -5.79 4.83
CA GLU A 279 -26.34 -5.30 4.47
C GLU A 279 -27.27 -6.48 4.22
N SER A 280 -28.36 -6.52 4.99
CA SER A 280 -29.32 -7.63 4.95
C SER A 280 -30.24 -7.55 3.73
N ALA A 281 -30.50 -6.35 3.21
CA ALA A 281 -31.40 -6.15 2.08
C ALA A 281 -30.91 -6.82 0.79
N ASP A 282 -29.59 -6.86 0.58
CA ASP A 282 -28.95 -7.43 -0.61
C ASP A 282 -27.97 -8.58 -0.28
N LYS A 283 -27.91 -9.00 0.98
CA LYS A 283 -27.01 -10.04 1.51
C LYS A 283 -25.53 -9.82 1.17
N THR A 284 -25.09 -8.56 1.21
CA THR A 284 -23.73 -8.17 0.83
C THR A 284 -22.91 -7.79 2.04
N VAL A 285 -21.67 -8.28 2.11
CA VAL A 285 -20.64 -7.65 2.93
C VAL A 285 -19.98 -6.55 2.12
N TYR A 286 -20.10 -5.33 2.63
CA TYR A 286 -19.44 -4.16 2.08
C TYR A 286 -18.13 -3.89 2.81
N TRP A 287 -17.14 -3.38 2.10
CA TRP A 287 -15.93 -2.82 2.69
C TRP A 287 -15.64 -1.41 2.19
N TRP A 288 -15.00 -0.58 3.02
CA TRP A 288 -14.60 0.78 2.65
C TRP A 288 -13.44 1.30 3.52
N SER A 289 -12.61 2.19 2.97
CA SER A 289 -11.56 2.91 3.68
C SER A 289 -11.33 4.28 3.02
N GLU A 290 -10.91 5.27 3.83
CA GLU A 290 -10.38 6.57 3.36
C GLU A 290 -8.96 6.47 2.80
N ALA A 291 -8.29 5.32 2.95
CA ALA A 291 -6.94 5.14 2.40
C ALA A 291 -6.93 5.28 0.88
N ASP A 292 -5.90 5.94 0.37
CA ASP A 292 -5.62 6.01 -1.07
C ASP A 292 -5.35 4.62 -1.64
N ILE A 293 -4.69 3.76 -0.84
CA ILE A 293 -4.36 2.38 -1.21
C ILE A 293 -4.76 1.42 -0.07
N ALA A 294 -5.59 0.43 -0.38
CA ALA A 294 -5.95 -0.65 0.53
C ALA A 294 -5.23 -1.94 0.11
N TYR A 295 -4.20 -2.34 0.83
CA TYR A 295 -3.42 -3.55 0.56
C TYR A 295 -4.08 -4.80 1.14
N ALA A 296 -4.13 -5.88 0.37
CA ALA A 296 -4.23 -7.22 0.97
C ALA A 296 -3.00 -7.50 1.84
N ASN A 297 -3.15 -8.35 2.84
CA ASN A 297 -2.04 -8.74 3.69
C ASN A 297 -0.99 -9.55 2.90
N GLU A 298 0.26 -9.58 3.38
CA GLU A 298 1.30 -10.46 2.82
C GLU A 298 0.86 -11.93 2.89
N ASP A 299 0.21 -12.31 4.00
CA ASP A 299 -0.44 -13.59 4.18
C ASP A 299 -1.94 -13.46 3.94
N ALA A 300 -2.37 -13.67 2.71
CA ALA A 300 -3.77 -13.68 2.32
C ALA A 300 -4.33 -15.11 2.20
N HIS A 301 -3.69 -16.06 2.88
CA HIS A 301 -4.17 -17.42 3.04
C HIS A 301 -5.63 -17.44 3.50
N GLU A 302 -6.48 -18.16 2.79
CA GLU A 302 -7.91 -18.30 3.10
C GLU A 302 -8.72 -16.98 3.18
N MET A 303 -8.20 -15.84 2.74
CA MET A 303 -8.82 -14.52 2.96
C MET A 303 -10.29 -14.48 2.51
N PHE A 304 -10.60 -15.02 1.34
CA PHE A 304 -11.96 -15.15 0.81
C PHE A 304 -12.38 -16.64 0.71
N SER A 305 -11.90 -17.50 1.58
CA SER A 305 -12.24 -18.92 1.57
C SER A 305 -13.62 -19.18 2.17
N ASN A 306 -14.46 -19.94 1.46
CA ASN A 306 -15.76 -20.45 1.90
C ASN A 306 -16.65 -19.39 2.61
N LEU A 307 -16.82 -18.19 2.03
CA LEU A 307 -17.45 -17.04 2.71
C LEU A 307 -18.92 -17.27 3.14
N SER A 308 -19.65 -18.18 2.50
CA SER A 308 -21.00 -18.60 2.91
C SER A 308 -20.99 -19.65 4.04
N ASP A 309 -19.83 -20.02 4.56
CA ASP A 309 -19.62 -20.99 5.65
C ASP A 309 -20.54 -22.22 5.60
N GLY A 310 -20.72 -22.76 4.41
CA GLY A 310 -21.56 -23.93 4.22
C GLY A 310 -23.03 -23.70 3.88
N HIS A 311 -23.46 -22.47 3.59
CA HIS A 311 -24.87 -22.09 3.42
C HIS A 311 -25.30 -21.81 1.97
N GLY A 312 -24.54 -22.30 0.99
CA GLY A 312 -24.90 -22.20 -0.42
C GLY A 312 -23.80 -21.62 -1.30
N HIS A 313 -24.06 -21.60 -2.62
CA HIS A 313 -23.20 -20.93 -3.58
C HIS A 313 -23.14 -19.42 -3.30
N PHE A 314 -21.95 -18.84 -3.41
CA PHE A 314 -21.72 -17.42 -3.21
C PHE A 314 -21.79 -16.72 -4.58
N ASN A 315 -22.56 -15.64 -4.69
CA ASN A 315 -22.87 -15.04 -5.98
C ASN A 315 -21.67 -14.28 -6.55
N SER A 316 -21.04 -13.39 -5.78
CA SER A 316 -19.95 -12.57 -6.31
C SER A 316 -18.95 -12.14 -5.23
N VAL A 317 -17.67 -12.40 -5.47
CA VAL A 317 -16.56 -11.81 -4.71
C VAL A 317 -15.89 -10.75 -5.58
N ASP A 318 -16.04 -9.48 -5.21
CA ASP A 318 -15.41 -8.35 -5.89
C ASP A 318 -14.27 -7.79 -5.03
N VAL A 319 -13.04 -8.00 -5.49
CA VAL A 319 -11.82 -7.52 -4.84
C VAL A 319 -11.28 -6.25 -5.50
N SER A 320 -12.06 -5.58 -6.36
CA SER A 320 -11.65 -4.33 -6.99
C SER A 320 -11.31 -3.27 -5.93
N GLY A 321 -10.14 -2.63 -6.10
CA GLY A 321 -9.60 -1.67 -5.14
C GLY A 321 -8.79 -2.28 -3.98
N ILE A 322 -8.63 -3.62 -3.94
CA ILE A 322 -7.70 -4.29 -3.02
C ILE A 322 -6.38 -4.53 -3.77
N ASP A 323 -5.33 -3.84 -3.35
CA ASP A 323 -3.99 -3.97 -3.91
C ASP A 323 -3.28 -5.20 -3.33
N MET A 324 -3.02 -6.21 -4.17
CA MET A 324 -2.36 -7.45 -3.78
C MET A 324 -0.85 -7.46 -4.09
N SER A 325 -0.26 -6.33 -4.47
CA SER A 325 1.17 -6.21 -4.77
C SER A 325 2.07 -6.64 -3.63
N LYS A 326 1.60 -6.62 -2.37
CA LYS A 326 2.37 -7.09 -1.21
C LYS A 326 2.11 -8.56 -0.83
N THR A 327 1.11 -9.20 -1.43
CA THR A 327 0.73 -10.57 -1.08
C THR A 327 1.81 -11.56 -1.54
N LYS A 328 2.24 -12.43 -0.62
CA LYS A 328 3.18 -13.54 -0.85
C LYS A 328 2.47 -14.88 -0.82
N ASN A 329 1.50 -15.05 0.08
CA ASN A 329 0.71 -16.27 0.20
C ASN A 329 -0.74 -16.00 -0.18
N ALA A 330 -1.18 -16.59 -1.30
CA ALA A 330 -2.57 -16.55 -1.77
C ALA A 330 -3.21 -17.95 -1.73
N SER A 331 -2.62 -18.89 -1.00
CA SER A 331 -3.15 -20.25 -0.91
C SER A 331 -4.56 -20.25 -0.31
N TYR A 332 -5.45 -21.07 -0.88
CA TYR A 332 -6.87 -21.12 -0.51
C TYR A 332 -7.64 -19.79 -0.59
N MET A 333 -7.07 -18.71 -1.16
CA MET A 333 -7.67 -17.37 -1.08
C MET A 333 -9.12 -17.33 -1.57
N PHE A 334 -9.43 -18.01 -2.68
CA PHE A 334 -10.79 -18.14 -3.23
C PHE A 334 -11.27 -19.60 -3.22
N HIS A 335 -10.78 -20.42 -2.30
CA HIS A 335 -11.25 -21.78 -2.14
C HIS A 335 -12.73 -21.78 -1.70
N SER A 336 -13.59 -22.48 -2.43
CA SER A 336 -15.04 -22.39 -2.23
C SER A 336 -15.62 -23.51 -1.35
N GLY A 337 -14.78 -24.41 -0.82
CA GLY A 337 -15.23 -25.55 -0.01
C GLY A 337 -16.22 -26.42 -0.78
N ASN A 338 -17.31 -26.85 -0.13
CA ASN A 338 -18.34 -27.68 -0.76
C ASN A 338 -19.28 -26.91 -1.71
N TYR A 339 -19.09 -25.61 -1.84
CA TYR A 339 -19.92 -24.70 -2.64
C TYR A 339 -19.10 -24.07 -3.77
N LEU A 340 -19.66 -23.07 -4.46
CA LEU A 340 -19.04 -22.41 -5.61
C LEU A 340 -19.10 -20.89 -5.48
N TYR A 341 -18.09 -20.22 -6.00
CA TYR A 341 -18.14 -18.80 -6.37
C TYR A 341 -18.68 -18.67 -7.78
N LYS A 342 -19.87 -18.09 -7.97
CA LYS A 342 -20.43 -17.92 -9.32
C LYS A 342 -19.67 -16.87 -10.14
N ASN A 343 -19.10 -15.87 -9.46
CA ASN A 343 -18.33 -14.80 -10.07
C ASN A 343 -17.21 -14.33 -9.11
N ILE A 344 -16.02 -14.08 -9.66
CA ILE A 344 -14.89 -13.44 -8.97
C ILE A 344 -14.44 -12.27 -9.84
N ILE A 345 -14.57 -11.05 -9.31
CA ILE A 345 -14.17 -9.82 -9.99
C ILE A 345 -12.82 -9.38 -9.42
N LEU A 346 -11.78 -9.46 -10.25
CA LEU A 346 -10.40 -9.23 -9.83
C LEU A 346 -9.99 -7.75 -9.85
N GLY A 347 -10.66 -6.90 -10.63
CA GLY A 347 -10.30 -5.47 -10.71
C GLY A 347 -8.83 -5.26 -11.11
N ASP A 348 -8.09 -4.51 -10.29
CA ASP A 348 -6.66 -4.20 -10.47
C ASP A 348 -5.72 -5.21 -9.78
N PHE A 349 -6.15 -6.47 -9.70
CA PHE A 349 -5.39 -7.57 -9.11
C PHE A 349 -3.95 -7.64 -9.63
N ASN A 350 -2.99 -7.71 -8.70
CA ASN A 350 -1.56 -7.82 -8.98
C ASN A 350 -0.95 -8.93 -8.11
N SER A 351 -0.43 -9.99 -8.73
CA SER A 351 0.18 -11.13 -8.04
C SER A 351 1.69 -11.23 -8.18
N GLU A 352 2.38 -10.14 -8.54
CA GLU A 352 3.82 -10.18 -8.89
C GLU A 352 4.76 -10.67 -7.79
N ASN A 353 4.31 -10.63 -6.53
CA ASN A 353 5.06 -11.06 -5.36
C ASN A 353 4.50 -12.33 -4.73
N VAL A 354 3.48 -12.95 -5.33
CA VAL A 354 2.89 -14.20 -4.80
C VAL A 354 3.84 -15.37 -5.06
N GLU A 355 4.11 -16.14 -4.01
CA GLU A 355 4.97 -17.32 -4.00
C GLU A 355 4.16 -18.62 -3.88
N ASP A 356 2.95 -18.57 -3.28
CA ASP A 356 2.07 -19.73 -3.09
C ASP A 356 0.64 -19.44 -3.55
N MET A 357 0.15 -20.21 -4.54
CA MET A 357 -1.23 -20.21 -5.05
C MET A 357 -1.93 -21.57 -4.86
N SER A 358 -1.43 -22.40 -3.94
CA SER A 358 -1.99 -23.72 -3.67
C SER A 358 -3.47 -23.63 -3.31
N TYR A 359 -4.32 -24.46 -3.90
CA TYR A 359 -5.77 -24.49 -3.67
C TYR A 359 -6.52 -23.16 -3.93
N MET A 360 -5.90 -22.16 -4.56
CA MET A 360 -6.45 -20.80 -4.62
C MET A 360 -7.87 -20.74 -5.19
N PHE A 361 -8.18 -21.56 -6.20
CA PHE A 361 -9.49 -21.66 -6.86
C PHE A 361 -10.10 -23.06 -6.75
N ALA A 362 -9.68 -23.83 -5.74
CA ALA A 362 -10.15 -25.19 -5.53
C ALA A 362 -11.59 -25.22 -5.00
N SER A 363 -12.29 -26.31 -5.31
CA SER A 363 -13.60 -26.65 -4.78
C SER A 363 -13.67 -28.12 -4.42
N ASN A 364 -14.28 -28.41 -3.28
CA ASN A 364 -14.67 -29.76 -2.87
C ASN A 364 -16.08 -30.13 -3.36
N SER A 365 -16.74 -29.24 -4.10
CA SER A 365 -18.10 -29.47 -4.56
C SER A 365 -18.15 -30.62 -5.57
N SER A 366 -19.10 -31.54 -5.39
CA SER A 366 -19.33 -32.68 -6.28
C SER A 366 -20.41 -32.41 -7.34
N SER A 367 -21.08 -31.26 -7.24
CA SER A 367 -22.21 -30.86 -8.09
C SER A 367 -22.33 -29.34 -8.18
N GLY A 368 -22.63 -28.80 -9.37
CA GLY A 368 -22.80 -27.36 -9.55
C GLY A 368 -22.88 -26.98 -11.03
N SER A 369 -23.21 -25.72 -11.29
CA SER A 369 -23.18 -25.14 -12.64
C SER A 369 -21.82 -24.48 -12.91
N PRO A 370 -21.43 -24.31 -14.18
CA PRO A 370 -20.21 -23.58 -14.53
C PRO A 370 -20.19 -22.21 -13.87
N THR A 371 -19.03 -21.84 -13.32
CA THR A 371 -18.76 -20.50 -12.83
C THR A 371 -18.54 -19.57 -14.01
N SER A 372 -18.79 -18.28 -13.83
CA SER A 372 -18.40 -17.28 -14.84
C SER A 372 -16.90 -17.42 -15.11
N GLU A 373 -16.48 -17.25 -16.37
CA GLU A 373 -15.08 -17.34 -16.74
C GLU A 373 -14.29 -16.27 -15.97
N ILE A 374 -13.30 -16.71 -15.18
CA ILE A 374 -12.39 -15.81 -14.48
C ILE A 374 -11.33 -15.37 -15.49
N ASP A 375 -11.18 -14.06 -15.69
CA ASP A 375 -10.11 -13.52 -16.53
C ASP A 375 -8.77 -13.63 -15.81
N PHE A 376 -7.94 -14.59 -16.22
CA PHE A 376 -6.61 -14.80 -15.67
C PHE A 376 -5.51 -13.97 -16.36
N SER A 377 -5.83 -13.13 -17.34
CA SER A 377 -4.82 -12.40 -18.14
C SER A 377 -3.92 -11.47 -17.32
N LYS A 378 -4.38 -11.02 -16.14
CA LYS A 378 -3.64 -10.15 -15.21
C LYS A 378 -2.73 -10.88 -14.22
N PHE A 379 -2.79 -12.21 -14.14
CA PHE A 379 -1.94 -12.96 -13.21
C PHE A 379 -0.49 -12.91 -13.64
N LYS A 380 0.36 -12.43 -12.73
CA LYS A 380 1.82 -12.55 -12.83
C LYS A 380 2.25 -13.70 -11.91
N THR A 381 2.79 -14.77 -12.47
CA THR A 381 3.10 -16.01 -11.72
C THR A 381 4.58 -16.37 -11.70
N SER A 382 5.47 -15.51 -12.21
CA SER A 382 6.90 -15.79 -12.36
C SER A 382 7.64 -16.08 -11.04
N LYS A 383 7.07 -15.67 -9.90
CA LYS A 383 7.61 -15.98 -8.54
C LYS A 383 6.88 -17.13 -7.82
N VAL A 384 5.80 -17.65 -8.39
CA VAL A 384 5.01 -18.70 -7.76
C VAL A 384 5.80 -20.01 -7.76
N ARG A 385 5.96 -20.61 -6.59
CA ARG A 385 6.64 -21.89 -6.36
C ARG A 385 5.67 -23.04 -6.17
N PHE A 386 4.47 -22.78 -5.65
CA PHE A 386 3.47 -23.80 -5.35
C PHE A 386 2.13 -23.51 -6.04
N MET A 387 1.70 -24.41 -6.92
CA MET A 387 0.40 -24.38 -7.60
C MET A 387 -0.40 -25.68 -7.36
N ARG A 388 -0.02 -26.48 -6.36
CA ARG A 388 -0.70 -27.74 -6.05
C ARG A 388 -2.18 -27.50 -5.79
N HIS A 389 -3.02 -28.34 -6.35
CA HIS A 389 -4.48 -28.26 -6.22
C HIS A 389 -5.12 -26.92 -6.66
N MET A 390 -4.41 -26.01 -7.33
CA MET A 390 -4.89 -24.64 -7.58
C MET A 390 -6.29 -24.57 -8.19
N PHE A 391 -6.63 -25.50 -9.09
CA PHE A 391 -7.93 -25.64 -9.72
C PHE A 391 -8.62 -26.97 -9.40
N GLU A 392 -8.25 -27.66 -8.32
CA GLU A 392 -8.87 -28.94 -7.96
C GLU A 392 -10.40 -28.78 -7.84
N GLY A 393 -11.15 -29.62 -8.54
CA GLY A 393 -12.62 -29.62 -8.50
C GLY A 393 -13.26 -28.35 -9.05
N ASN A 394 -12.51 -27.47 -9.72
CA ASN A 394 -13.06 -26.26 -10.32
C ASN A 394 -14.11 -26.58 -11.40
N PHE A 395 -15.14 -25.73 -11.52
CA PHE A 395 -16.31 -25.94 -12.38
C PHE A 395 -16.24 -25.19 -13.73
N SER A 396 -15.12 -24.55 -14.04
CA SER A 396 -14.95 -23.86 -15.33
C SER A 396 -14.88 -24.84 -16.49
N GLN A 397 -15.52 -24.49 -17.61
CA GLN A 397 -15.45 -25.30 -18.84
C GLN A 397 -14.14 -25.08 -19.62
N VAL A 398 -13.58 -23.88 -19.50
CA VAL A 398 -12.34 -23.45 -20.13
C VAL A 398 -11.51 -22.70 -19.10
N LEU A 399 -10.21 -22.96 -19.08
CA LEU A 399 -9.23 -22.20 -18.30
C LEU A 399 -8.22 -21.57 -19.26
N ASN A 400 -8.31 -20.25 -19.44
CA ASN A 400 -7.34 -19.49 -20.22
C ASN A 400 -6.14 -19.10 -19.35
N LEU A 401 -5.05 -19.88 -19.43
CA LEU A 401 -3.86 -19.72 -18.60
C LEU A 401 -2.65 -19.18 -19.39
N ALA A 402 -2.88 -18.49 -20.50
CA ALA A 402 -1.80 -18.03 -21.39
C ALA A 402 -0.81 -17.05 -20.73
N SER A 403 -1.25 -16.31 -19.71
CA SER A 403 -0.43 -15.37 -18.92
C SER A 403 0.47 -16.03 -17.88
N PHE A 404 0.27 -17.32 -17.60
CA PHE A 404 1.00 -18.00 -16.53
C PHE A 404 2.43 -18.30 -16.97
N ASP A 405 3.38 -17.66 -16.30
CA ASP A 405 4.78 -18.06 -16.27
C ASP A 405 4.97 -19.06 -15.14
N THR A 406 5.22 -20.33 -15.48
CA THR A 406 5.43 -21.40 -14.51
C THR A 406 6.89 -21.77 -14.31
N SER A 407 7.84 -20.96 -14.82
CA SER A 407 9.27 -21.31 -14.81
C SER A 407 9.83 -21.55 -13.40
N SER A 408 9.23 -20.96 -12.38
CA SER A 408 9.66 -21.07 -10.98
C SER A 408 8.88 -22.09 -10.15
N VAL A 409 7.87 -22.75 -10.75
CA VAL A 409 6.97 -23.65 -10.03
C VAL A 409 7.67 -24.96 -9.72
N GLU A 410 7.59 -25.41 -8.47
CA GLU A 410 8.18 -26.64 -7.97
C GLU A 410 7.14 -27.74 -7.71
N ASP A 411 5.88 -27.39 -7.47
CA ASP A 411 4.80 -28.35 -7.18
C ASP A 411 3.53 -27.96 -7.94
N MET A 412 3.08 -28.87 -8.82
CA MET A 412 1.82 -28.80 -9.57
C MET A 412 0.95 -30.04 -9.30
N SER A 413 1.20 -30.77 -8.21
CA SER A 413 0.42 -31.95 -7.85
C SER A 413 -1.06 -31.61 -7.75
N GLU A 414 -1.90 -32.45 -8.36
CA GLU A 414 -3.37 -32.33 -8.33
C GLU A 414 -3.93 -30.98 -8.84
N MET A 415 -3.14 -30.18 -9.57
CA MET A 415 -3.53 -28.82 -10.01
C MET A 415 -4.88 -28.76 -10.73
N PHE A 416 -5.22 -29.77 -11.54
CA PHE A 416 -6.50 -29.90 -12.24
C PHE A 416 -7.28 -31.16 -11.83
N ALA A 417 -6.97 -31.76 -10.68
CA ALA A 417 -7.65 -32.97 -10.24
C ALA A 417 -9.17 -32.71 -10.08
N LYS A 418 -10.00 -33.70 -10.41
CA LYS A 418 -11.48 -33.65 -10.27
C LYS A 418 -12.18 -32.52 -11.05
N THR A 419 -11.54 -31.89 -12.03
CA THR A 419 -12.14 -30.85 -12.89
C THR A 419 -13.08 -31.45 -13.95
N LYS A 420 -14.20 -32.03 -13.51
CA LYS A 420 -15.13 -32.81 -14.35
C LYS A 420 -15.92 -32.01 -15.41
N ASN A 421 -15.78 -30.70 -15.42
CA ASN A 421 -16.45 -29.83 -16.41
C ASN A 421 -15.44 -29.22 -17.40
N LEU A 422 -14.14 -29.36 -17.15
CA LEU A 422 -13.10 -28.74 -17.95
C LEU A 422 -12.99 -29.45 -19.29
N THR A 423 -13.45 -28.79 -20.34
CA THR A 423 -13.43 -29.34 -21.71
C THR A 423 -12.14 -29.02 -22.44
N THR A 424 -11.46 -27.93 -22.08
CA THR A 424 -10.22 -27.48 -22.73
C THR A 424 -9.36 -26.69 -21.76
N VAL A 425 -8.07 -27.02 -21.73
CA VAL A 425 -7.03 -26.22 -21.09
C VAL A 425 -5.82 -26.16 -22.01
N ASN A 426 -5.36 -24.95 -22.32
CA ASN A 426 -4.13 -24.75 -23.07
C ASN A 426 -2.96 -24.57 -22.10
N LEU A 427 -2.00 -25.49 -22.15
CA LEU A 427 -0.79 -25.47 -21.32
C LEU A 427 0.47 -25.10 -22.10
N SER A 428 0.36 -24.54 -23.31
CA SER A 428 1.53 -24.25 -24.15
C SER A 428 2.52 -23.24 -23.55
N SER A 429 2.07 -22.41 -22.60
CA SER A 429 2.92 -21.45 -21.86
C SER A 429 3.66 -22.09 -20.67
N PHE A 430 3.30 -23.31 -20.28
CA PHE A 430 3.84 -23.91 -19.06
C PHE A 430 5.29 -24.37 -19.30
N ASN A 431 6.21 -23.79 -18.53
CA ASN A 431 7.55 -24.31 -18.35
C ASN A 431 7.60 -25.21 -17.11
N THR A 432 7.92 -26.48 -17.31
CA THR A 432 7.91 -27.50 -16.26
C THR A 432 9.31 -27.93 -15.82
N SER A 433 10.37 -27.21 -16.23
CA SER A 433 11.76 -27.64 -15.99
C SER A 433 12.14 -27.70 -14.50
N ASN A 434 11.50 -26.90 -13.66
CA ASN A 434 11.76 -26.81 -12.22
C ASN A 434 10.75 -27.60 -11.35
N VAL A 435 9.74 -28.22 -11.97
CA VAL A 435 8.69 -28.93 -11.24
C VAL A 435 9.22 -30.26 -10.72
N LYS A 436 9.04 -30.50 -9.42
CA LYS A 436 9.47 -31.69 -8.68
C LYS A 436 8.33 -32.67 -8.44
N ASP A 437 7.09 -32.19 -8.30
CA ASP A 437 5.91 -33.03 -8.13
C ASP A 437 4.76 -32.60 -9.08
N MET A 438 4.24 -33.56 -9.84
CA MET A 438 3.06 -33.45 -10.72
C MET A 438 2.08 -34.60 -10.52
N LYS A 439 2.17 -35.31 -9.39
CA LYS A 439 1.30 -36.46 -9.13
C LYS A 439 -0.16 -36.05 -9.28
N ASN A 440 -0.94 -36.93 -9.90
CA ASN A 440 -2.38 -36.80 -10.00
C ASN A 440 -2.87 -35.48 -10.63
N MET A 441 -2.05 -34.76 -11.41
CA MET A 441 -2.39 -33.44 -11.97
C MET A 441 -3.78 -33.38 -12.63
N PHE A 442 -4.18 -34.44 -13.34
CA PHE A 442 -5.48 -34.58 -14.00
C PHE A 442 -6.32 -35.74 -13.45
N ARG A 443 -6.07 -36.17 -12.22
CA ARG A 443 -6.79 -37.32 -11.64
C ARG A 443 -8.28 -37.03 -11.57
N TYR A 444 -9.10 -37.86 -12.22
CA TYR A 444 -10.55 -37.69 -12.33
C TYR A 444 -11.01 -36.39 -13.03
N ALA A 445 -10.14 -35.74 -13.80
CA ALA A 445 -10.55 -34.78 -14.82
C ALA A 445 -11.19 -35.54 -16.00
N SER A 446 -12.12 -34.89 -16.71
CA SER A 446 -12.91 -35.50 -17.79
C SER A 446 -12.56 -34.95 -19.15
#